data_AF-A0A377TSM1-F1
#
_entry.id   AF-A0A377TSM1-F1
#
_cell.length_a   1.000
_cell.length_b   1.000
_cell.length_c   1.000
_cell.angle_alpha   90.00
_cell.angle_beta   90.00
_cell.angle_gamma   90.00
#
_symmetry.space_group_name_H-M   'P 1'
#
loop_
_entity.id
_entity.type
_entity.pdbx_description
1 polymer ?
#
loop_
_entity_poly.entity_id
_entity_poly.type
_entity_poly.pdbx_seq_one_letter_code
_entity_poly.pdbx_strand_id
1 'polypeptide(L)'
;MENLGELSLNPLMSRDNCQLFDVDVAIDELTKYRALGGETVVDPTNIGIGRDPKALARIARLTGLNIIMGTGLYLEPSHPEWVKISSVEQLTERLIYDLGGAGGETGGARRAHRRNRYLQPLYAG
;
A
#
# COMPACT_ATOMS: atom_id res chain seq x y z
N MET A 1 4.01 25.57 15.00
CA MET A 1 5.30 24.84 15.10
C MET A 1 5.84 24.95 16.53
N GLU A 2 5.15 24.39 17.52
CA GLU A 2 5.56 24.57 18.93
C GLU A 2 6.35 23.37 19.48
N ASN A 3 6.18 22.17 18.90
CA ASN A 3 6.72 20.90 19.40
C ASN A 3 7.72 20.21 18.44
N LEU A 4 8.21 20.93 17.42
CA LEU A 4 9.09 20.32 16.40
C LEU A 4 10.41 19.79 16.98
N GLY A 5 10.95 20.42 18.02
CA GLY A 5 12.18 19.96 18.69
C GLY A 5 12.00 18.58 19.35
N GLU A 6 10.88 18.38 20.04
CA GLU A 6 10.56 17.11 20.70
C GLU A 6 10.26 16.00 19.68
N LEU A 7 9.47 16.31 18.64
CA LEU A 7 9.15 15.37 17.57
C LEU A 7 10.39 14.97 16.75
N SER A 8 11.38 15.85 16.62
CA SER A 8 12.63 15.53 15.94
C SER A 8 13.46 14.50 16.72
N LEU A 9 13.35 14.45 18.05
CA LEU A 9 14.08 13.51 18.91
C LEU A 9 13.35 12.18 19.08
N ASN A 10 12.01 12.20 19.11
CA ASN A 10 11.20 11.00 19.22
C ASN A 10 9.92 11.14 18.38
N PRO A 11 9.99 10.88 17.06
CA PRO A 11 8.89 11.14 16.13
C PRO A 11 7.67 10.23 16.37
N LEU A 12 7.86 9.10 17.04
CA LEU A 12 6.80 8.13 17.31
C LEU A 12 5.94 8.50 18.53
N MET A 13 6.29 9.55 19.27
CA MET A 13 5.51 10.00 20.44
C MET A 13 4.15 10.59 20.07
N SER A 14 3.98 11.05 18.83
CA SER A 14 2.74 11.62 18.32
C SER A 14 2.09 10.67 17.34
N ARG A 15 0.86 10.22 17.65
CA ARG A 15 0.06 9.40 16.74
C ARG A 15 -0.24 10.12 15.42
N ASP A 16 -0.50 11.41 15.49
CA ASP A 16 -0.77 12.27 14.34
C ASP A 16 0.43 12.29 13.38
N ASN A 17 1.65 12.40 13.91
CA ASN A 17 2.88 12.37 13.12
C ASN A 17 3.12 11.00 12.43
N CYS A 18 2.56 9.93 12.98
CA CYS A 18 2.67 8.57 12.43
C CYS A 18 1.60 8.24 11.39
N GLN A 19 0.72 9.19 11.04
CA GLN A 19 -0.39 8.99 10.11
C GLN A 19 -0.28 9.89 8.88
N LEU A 20 0.00 9.29 7.73
CA LEU A 20 0.09 9.99 6.44
C LEU A 20 -1.18 9.77 5.61
N PHE A 21 -2.33 10.23 6.11
CA PHE A 21 -3.64 9.95 5.50
C PHE A 21 -4.21 11.07 4.63
N ASP A 22 -3.58 12.25 4.61
CA ASP A 22 -4.00 13.34 3.73
C ASP A 22 -3.48 13.12 2.30
N VAL A 23 -4.38 12.66 1.43
CA VAL A 23 -4.07 12.36 0.04
C VAL A 23 -3.79 13.64 -0.76
N ASP A 24 -4.39 14.78 -0.40
CA ASP A 24 -4.19 16.04 -1.11
C ASP A 24 -2.79 16.59 -0.81
N VAL A 25 -2.35 16.53 0.44
CA VAL A 25 -0.97 16.85 0.82
C VAL A 25 0.02 15.91 0.10
N ALA A 26 -0.28 14.61 0.02
CA ALA A 26 0.56 13.67 -0.71
C ALA A 26 0.67 14.01 -2.21
N ILE A 27 -0.42 14.44 -2.85
CA ILE A 27 -0.42 14.91 -4.25
C ILE A 27 0.46 16.15 -4.40
N ASP A 28 0.34 17.12 -3.50
CA ASP A 28 1.12 18.36 -3.56
C ASP A 28 2.62 18.08 -3.44
N GLU A 29 3.04 17.26 -2.47
CA GLU A 29 4.45 16.89 -2.30
C GLU A 29 4.99 16.10 -3.50
N LEU A 30 4.23 15.14 -4.00
CA LEU A 30 4.64 14.32 -5.14
C LEU A 30 4.64 15.10 -6.47
N THR A 31 3.81 16.14 -6.58
CA THR A 31 3.86 17.06 -7.73
C THR A 31 5.18 17.83 -7.76
N LYS A 32 5.73 18.21 -6.60
CA LYS A 32 7.07 18.82 -6.53
C LYS A 32 8.15 17.82 -6.97
N TYR A 33 8.06 16.55 -6.53
CA TYR A 33 8.95 15.49 -7.00
C TYR A 33 8.89 15.32 -8.53
N ARG A 34 7.67 15.29 -9.11
CA ARG A 34 7.48 15.25 -10.56
C ARG A 34 8.12 16.43 -11.28
N ALA A 35 7.94 17.65 -10.75
CA ALA A 35 8.49 18.88 -11.33
C ALA A 35 10.02 18.89 -11.39
N LEU A 36 10.69 18.17 -10.49
CA LEU A 36 12.14 17.98 -10.47
C LEU A 36 12.62 16.85 -11.41
N GLY A 37 11.75 16.29 -12.24
CA GLY A 37 12.07 15.23 -13.18
C GLY A 37 11.87 13.81 -12.64
N GLY A 38 11.31 13.67 -11.43
CA GLY A 38 10.87 12.38 -10.92
C GLY A 38 9.82 11.73 -11.82
N GLU A 39 9.81 10.41 -11.90
CA GLU A 39 8.88 9.67 -12.78
C GLU A 39 8.10 8.56 -12.07
N THR A 40 8.70 7.95 -11.04
CA THR A 40 8.14 6.74 -10.43
C THR A 40 8.31 6.79 -8.92
N VAL A 41 7.28 6.35 -8.20
CA VAL A 41 7.32 6.12 -6.75
C VAL A 41 6.85 4.71 -6.47
N VAL A 42 7.59 4.00 -5.63
CA VAL A 42 7.18 2.70 -5.08
C VAL A 42 6.69 2.93 -3.66
N ASP A 43 5.44 2.56 -3.40
CA ASP A 43 4.85 2.59 -2.06
C ASP A 43 4.83 1.15 -1.50
N PRO A 44 5.72 0.79 -0.56
CA PRO A 44 5.80 -0.53 0.01
C PRO A 44 4.84 -0.75 1.20
N THR A 45 3.92 0.18 1.48
CA THR A 45 2.94 0.06 2.57
C THR A 45 2.17 -1.25 2.45
N ASN A 46 2.32 -2.11 3.46
CA ASN A 46 1.78 -3.46 3.47
C ASN A 46 0.35 -3.53 4.02
N ILE A 47 -0.23 -4.73 3.99
CA ILE A 47 -1.48 -4.99 4.70
C ILE A 47 -1.25 -4.82 6.21
N GLY A 48 -2.17 -4.12 6.88
CA GLY A 48 -2.12 -3.87 8.32
C GLY A 48 -1.55 -2.51 8.72
N ILE A 49 -0.89 -1.79 7.81
CA ILE A 49 -0.24 -0.49 8.09
C ILE A 49 -0.71 0.67 7.21
N GLY A 50 -1.92 0.57 6.63
CA GLY A 50 -2.58 1.70 5.95
C GLY A 50 -2.52 1.70 4.42
N ARG A 51 -2.27 0.55 3.78
CA ARG A 51 -2.28 0.45 2.31
C ARG A 51 -3.65 0.84 1.73
N ASP A 52 -3.68 1.84 0.84
CA ASP A 52 -4.89 2.30 0.14
C ASP A 52 -4.71 2.34 -1.40
N PRO A 53 -5.16 1.28 -2.11
CA PRO A 53 -5.08 1.24 -3.58
C PRO A 53 -5.85 2.36 -4.30
N LYS A 54 -6.93 2.90 -3.71
CA LYS A 54 -7.74 3.94 -4.33
C LYS A 54 -7.03 5.30 -4.22
N ALA A 55 -6.45 5.59 -3.06
CA ALA A 55 -5.62 6.78 -2.85
C ALA A 55 -4.41 6.76 -3.78
N LEU A 56 -3.66 5.65 -3.83
CA LEU A 56 -2.47 5.52 -4.71
C LEU A 56 -2.80 5.73 -6.18
N ALA A 57 -3.93 5.21 -6.65
CA ALA A 57 -4.34 5.44 -8.03
C ALA A 57 -4.84 6.86 -8.30
N ARG A 58 -5.42 7.54 -7.29
CA ARG A 58 -5.75 8.96 -7.38
C ARG A 58 -4.48 9.80 -7.48
N ILE A 59 -3.48 9.53 -6.64
CA ILE A 59 -2.16 10.17 -6.67
C ILE A 59 -1.52 10.00 -8.05
N ALA A 60 -1.47 8.76 -8.57
CA ALA A 60 -0.90 8.49 -9.90
C ALA A 60 -1.57 9.35 -11.00
N ARG A 61 -2.90 9.40 -11.01
CA ARG A 61 -3.65 10.19 -12.01
C ARG A 61 -3.41 11.68 -11.91
N LEU A 62 -3.35 12.24 -10.70
CA LEU A 62 -3.28 13.69 -10.51
C LEU A 62 -1.85 14.23 -10.61
N THR A 63 -0.85 13.43 -10.26
CA THR A 63 0.57 13.82 -10.35
C THR A 63 1.22 13.46 -11.70
N GLY A 64 0.64 12.51 -12.44
CA GLY A 64 1.24 11.95 -13.65
C GLY A 64 2.46 11.05 -13.38
N LEU A 65 2.68 10.64 -12.12
CA LEU A 65 3.73 9.69 -11.73
C LEU A 65 3.27 8.24 -11.96
N ASN A 66 4.25 7.36 -12.22
CA ASN A 66 4.06 5.93 -12.08
C ASN A 66 4.06 5.57 -10.59
N ILE A 67 2.94 5.10 -10.05
CA ILE A 67 2.86 4.64 -8.65
C ILE A 67 2.80 3.11 -8.63
N ILE A 68 3.79 2.48 -8.00
CA ILE A 68 3.88 1.03 -7.83
C ILE A 68 3.52 0.68 -6.39
N MET A 69 2.41 -0.03 -6.21
CA MET A 69 1.93 -0.47 -4.90
C MET A 69 2.54 -1.83 -4.52
N GLY A 70 3.07 -1.93 -3.30
CA GLY A 70 3.56 -3.17 -2.72
C GLY A 70 2.46 -4.12 -2.23
N THR A 71 2.88 -5.37 -1.99
CA THR A 71 2.12 -6.38 -1.25
C THR A 71 2.95 -6.90 -0.09
N GLY A 72 2.36 -7.68 0.82
CA GLY A 72 3.08 -8.28 1.95
C GLY A 72 2.44 -7.99 3.30
N LEU A 73 3.16 -8.44 4.33
CA LEU A 73 2.88 -8.25 5.74
C LEU A 73 4.14 -7.66 6.39
N TYR A 74 3.96 -6.73 7.33
CA TYR A 74 5.08 -6.09 8.02
C TYR A 74 5.40 -6.83 9.33
N LEU A 75 5.76 -6.12 10.40
CA LEU A 75 6.03 -6.71 11.71
C LEU A 75 4.77 -7.30 12.35
N GLU A 76 4.94 -8.37 13.14
CA GLU A 76 3.85 -9.10 13.81
C GLU A 76 2.82 -8.21 14.52
N PRO A 77 3.18 -7.13 15.25
CA PRO A 77 2.18 -6.29 15.92
C PRO A 77 1.23 -5.56 14.97
N SER A 78 1.58 -5.44 13.69
CA SER A 78 0.75 -4.81 12.66
C SER A 78 -0.13 -5.80 11.90
N HIS A 79 0.03 -7.09 12.14
CA HIS A 79 -0.72 -8.12 11.43
C HIS A 79 -2.21 -8.07 11.81
N PRO A 80 -3.12 -8.04 10.83
CA PRO A 80 -4.52 -8.32 11.08
C PRO A 80 -4.72 -9.72 11.68
N GLU A 81 -5.81 -9.91 12.42
CA GLU A 81 -6.05 -11.17 13.14
C GLU A 81 -6.09 -12.41 12.22
N TRP A 82 -6.61 -12.26 11.00
CA TRP A 82 -6.66 -13.35 10.02
C TRP A 82 -5.27 -13.90 9.65
N VAL A 83 -4.21 -13.09 9.75
CA VAL A 83 -2.84 -13.54 9.45
C VAL A 83 -2.39 -14.59 10.45
N LYS A 84 -2.71 -14.41 11.73
CA LYS A 84 -2.28 -15.29 12.82
C LYS A 84 -2.84 -16.70 12.71
N ILE A 85 -4.01 -16.82 12.08
CA ILE A 85 -4.72 -18.09 11.89
C ILE A 85 -4.58 -18.65 10.47
N SER A 86 -3.84 -17.98 9.59
CA SER A 86 -3.63 -18.41 8.20
C SER A 86 -2.43 -19.35 8.10
N SER A 87 -2.53 -20.36 7.22
CA SER A 87 -1.37 -21.16 6.81
C SER A 87 -0.47 -20.40 5.85
N VAL A 88 0.77 -20.87 5.67
CA VAL A 88 1.73 -20.27 4.72
C VAL A 88 1.16 -20.30 3.29
N GLU A 89 0.44 -21.34 2.92
CA GLU A 89 -0.20 -21.49 1.61
C GLU A 89 -1.28 -20.43 1.41
N GLN A 90 -2.15 -20.22 2.40
CA GLN A 90 -3.19 -19.20 2.35
C GLN A 90 -2.60 -17.78 2.25
N LEU A 91 -1.52 -17.51 2.98
CA LEU A 91 -0.79 -16.25 2.86
C LEU A 91 -0.17 -16.10 1.46
N THR A 92 0.42 -17.16 0.93
CA THR A 92 1.05 -17.17 -0.40
C THR A 92 0.02 -16.88 -1.50
N GLU A 93 -1.12 -17.55 -1.47
CA GLU A 93 -2.23 -17.31 -2.41
C GLU A 93 -2.69 -15.86 -2.38
N ARG A 94 -2.77 -15.26 -1.17
CA ARG A 94 -3.15 -13.86 -1.02
C ARG A 94 -2.12 -12.91 -1.65
N LEU A 95 -0.83 -13.15 -1.45
CA LEU A 95 0.20 -12.32 -2.06
C LEU A 95 0.19 -12.42 -3.60
N ILE A 96 -0.02 -13.62 -4.14
CA ILE A 96 -0.15 -13.84 -5.59
C ILE A 96 -1.38 -13.09 -6.14
N TYR A 97 -2.50 -13.16 -5.43
CA TYR A 97 -3.73 -12.46 -5.80
C TYR A 97 -3.54 -10.94 -5.87
N ASP A 98 -2.88 -10.36 -4.86
CA ASP A 98 -2.58 -8.92 -4.83
C ASP A 98 -1.72 -8.46 -6.01
N LEU A 99 -0.84 -9.34 -6.53
CA LEU A 99 -0.02 -9.10 -7.72
C LEU A 99 -0.81 -9.27 -9.04
N GLY A 100 -2.11 -9.58 -8.97
CA GLY A 100 -2.96 -9.83 -10.14
C GLY A 100 -2.86 -11.25 -10.70
N GLY A 101 -2.25 -12.18 -9.98
CA GLY A 101 -2.30 -13.59 -10.30
C GLY A 101 -3.71 -14.14 -10.04
N ALA A 102 -4.22 -14.98 -10.96
CA ALA A 102 -5.32 -15.86 -10.62
C ALA A 102 -4.79 -16.92 -9.67
N GLY A 103 -5.43 -17.12 -8.51
CA GLY A 103 -5.10 -18.19 -7.58
C GLY A 103 -5.01 -19.50 -8.36
N GLY A 104 -3.82 -20.10 -8.35
CA GLY A 104 -3.58 -21.32 -9.10
C GLY A 104 -4.23 -22.47 -8.39
N GLU A 105 -5.44 -22.86 -8.81
CA GLU A 105 -5.76 -24.28 -8.77
C GLU A 105 -4.79 -24.98 -9.71
N THR A 106 -4.20 -26.04 -9.20
CA THR A 106 -3.38 -27.03 -9.90
C THR A 106 -3.60 -27.08 -11.42
N GLY A 107 -2.58 -26.69 -12.19
CA GLY A 107 -2.44 -27.06 -13.60
C GLY A 107 -3.07 -26.10 -14.61
N GLY A 108 -2.20 -25.44 -15.39
CA GLY A 108 -2.54 -24.91 -16.71
C GLY A 108 -2.59 -23.39 -16.77
N ALA A 109 -1.44 -22.79 -17.12
CA ALA A 109 -1.36 -21.40 -17.55
C ALA A 109 -2.39 -21.11 -18.65
N ARG A 110 -3.43 -20.32 -18.34
CA ARG A 110 -4.21 -19.60 -19.34
C ARG A 110 -4.40 -18.14 -18.92
N ARG A 111 -3.88 -17.28 -19.79
CA ARG A 111 -3.96 -15.81 -19.89
C ARG A 111 -5.01 -15.14 -18.98
N ALA A 112 -4.54 -14.23 -18.13
CA ALA A 112 -5.36 -13.13 -17.63
C ALA A 112 -4.97 -11.83 -18.37
N HIS A 113 -5.69 -11.55 -19.45
CA HIS A 113 -5.70 -10.24 -20.10
C HIS A 113 -6.75 -9.38 -19.38
N ARG A 114 -6.30 -8.30 -18.70
CA ARG A 114 -7.08 -7.21 -18.08
C ARG A 114 -8.18 -7.61 -17.07
N ARG A 115 -7.98 -7.22 -15.80
CA ARG A 115 -8.74 -6.16 -15.08
C ARG A 115 -8.18 -5.99 -13.65
N ASN A 116 -7.38 -4.95 -13.42
CA ASN A 116 -7.19 -4.38 -12.07
C ASN A 116 -8.03 -3.11 -11.98
N ARG A 117 -9.04 -3.10 -11.11
CA ARG A 117 -9.84 -1.90 -10.83
C ARG A 117 -10.24 -1.90 -9.34
N TYR A 118 -9.25 -1.73 -8.48
CA TYR A 118 -9.38 -1.43 -7.03
C TYR A 118 -9.90 -2.58 -6.14
N LEU A 119 -9.18 -3.71 -6.12
CA LEU A 119 -9.54 -4.90 -5.35
C LEU A 119 -9.84 -4.61 -3.87
N GLN A 120 -11.12 -4.77 -3.49
CA GLN A 120 -11.66 -5.11 -2.15
C GLN A 120 -13.03 -5.79 -2.36
N PRO A 121 -13.19 -7.07 -1.94
CA PRO A 121 -14.14 -7.35 -0.85
C PRO A 121 -13.59 -8.29 0.25
N LEU A 122 -12.32 -8.72 0.18
CA LEU A 122 -11.76 -9.72 1.09
C LEU A 122 -11.17 -9.16 2.40
N TYR A 123 -11.56 -7.96 2.84
CA TYR A 123 -11.16 -7.38 4.13
C TYR A 123 -12.37 -6.99 5.00
N ALA A 124 -13.59 -7.45 4.65
CA ALA A 124 -14.75 -7.32 5.51
C ALA A 124 -14.87 -8.58 6.39
N GLY A 125 -14.34 -8.48 7.61
CA GLY A 125 -14.39 -9.48 8.67
C GLY A 125 -13.97 -8.83 9.97
#